data_AF-A0A948C8Z7-F1
#
_entry.id   AF-A0A948C8Z7-F1
#
_cell.length_a   1.000
_cell.length_b   1.000
_cell.length_c   1.000
_cell.angle_alpha   90.00
_cell.angle_beta   90.00
_cell.angle_gamma   90.00
#
_symmetry.space_group_name_H-M   'P 1'
#
loop_
_entity.id
_entity.type
_entity.pdbx_description
1 polymer ?
#
loop_
_entity_poly.entity_id
_entity_poly.type
_entity_poly.pdbx_seq_one_letter_code
_entity_poly.pdbx_strand_id
1 'polypeptide(L)'
;HASKEWLMCMDDDMYCYKNFDYNHEAIVDSVRGSFFMIRREIFEKIGGLDERYFIWFEEVDYCKQVKNAGWDVMYTPEVKCIDFVGKSFNSVKKGKTQEYFRDSMLKYFKKWHPFWQYFILKLAWKIGTRIAIIGEKLNFKSKAKT
;
A
#
# COMPACT_ATOMS: atom_id res chain seq x y z
N HIS A 1 -28.87 6.89 -21.44
CA HIS A 1 -28.89 5.43 -21.28
C HIS A 1 -27.45 4.97 -21.06
N ALA A 2 -26.95 5.08 -19.82
CA ALA A 2 -25.60 4.65 -19.44
C ALA A 2 -25.78 3.52 -18.42
N SER A 3 -25.91 2.31 -18.94
CA SER A 3 -26.29 1.13 -18.17
C SER A 3 -25.07 0.28 -17.85
N LYS A 4 -24.84 0.12 -16.54
CA LYS A 4 -24.34 -1.11 -15.90
C LYS A 4 -22.89 -1.51 -16.15
N GLU A 5 -21.95 -0.78 -15.57
CA GLU A 5 -20.64 -1.32 -15.21
C GLU A 5 -20.33 -0.89 -13.78
N TRP A 6 -20.84 -1.69 -12.83
CA TRP A 6 -20.75 -1.45 -11.40
C TRP A 6 -19.51 -2.14 -10.85
N LEU A 7 -18.46 -1.36 -10.65
CA LEU A 7 -17.18 -1.82 -10.11
C LEU A 7 -17.31 -2.46 -8.72
N MET A 8 -17.44 -3.79 -8.70
CA MET A 8 -16.51 -4.68 -7.97
C MET A 8 -15.08 -4.35 -8.42
N CYS A 9 -14.04 -4.94 -7.81
CA CYS A 9 -12.73 -5.02 -8.45
C CYS A 9 -12.92 -5.29 -9.97
N MET A 10 -12.79 -4.28 -10.84
CA MET A 10 -12.99 -4.50 -12.28
C MET A 10 -11.82 -5.35 -12.71
N ASP A 11 -12.06 -6.22 -13.68
CA ASP A 11 -11.04 -7.09 -14.27
C ASP A 11 -9.77 -6.37 -14.75
N ASP A 12 -9.78 -5.03 -14.83
CA ASP A 12 -8.67 -4.17 -15.26
C ASP A 12 -8.08 -3.26 -14.16
N ASP A 13 -8.56 -3.35 -12.91
CA ASP A 13 -7.94 -2.63 -11.80
C ASP A 13 -6.67 -3.38 -11.35
N MET A 14 -5.50 -2.77 -11.57
CA MET A 14 -4.17 -3.34 -11.25
C MET A 14 -4.04 -3.82 -9.79
N TYR A 15 -4.89 -3.33 -8.89
CA TYR A 15 -4.87 -3.62 -7.46
C TYR A 15 -5.75 -4.80 -7.04
N CYS A 16 -6.47 -5.41 -7.98
CA CYS A 16 -7.33 -6.55 -7.74
C CYS A 16 -6.56 -7.86 -7.87
N TYR A 17 -6.72 -8.73 -6.89
CA TYR A 17 -6.23 -10.10 -6.98
C TYR A 17 -7.02 -10.87 -8.04
N LYS A 18 -6.34 -11.24 -9.14
CA LYS A 18 -6.97 -11.80 -10.35
C LYS A 18 -7.73 -13.12 -10.14
N ASN A 19 -7.33 -13.91 -9.14
CA ASN A 19 -7.92 -15.22 -8.87
C ASN A 19 -8.72 -15.25 -7.56
N PHE A 20 -9.30 -14.10 -7.17
CA PHE A 20 -10.14 -13.99 -5.99
C PHE A 20 -11.61 -13.86 -6.42
N ASP A 21 -12.49 -14.64 -5.82
CA ASP A 21 -13.91 -14.54 -6.09
C ASP A 21 -14.53 -13.44 -5.23
N TYR A 22 -14.70 -12.26 -5.83
CA TYR A 22 -15.27 -11.09 -5.18
C TYR A 22 -16.79 -11.17 -4.97
N ASN A 23 -17.46 -12.27 -5.33
CA ASN A 23 -18.90 -12.44 -5.07
C ASN A 23 -19.18 -13.13 -3.73
N HIS A 24 -18.14 -13.62 -3.06
CA HIS A 24 -18.28 -14.37 -1.82
C HIS A 24 -17.44 -13.74 -0.71
N GLU A 25 -17.88 -13.95 0.53
CA GLU A 25 -17.08 -13.58 1.69
C GLU A 25 -15.87 -14.49 1.80
N ALA A 26 -14.73 -13.92 2.21
CA ALA A 26 -13.53 -14.68 2.42
C ALA A 26 -12.63 -14.05 3.49
N ILE A 27 -11.90 -14.91 4.20
CA ILE A 27 -10.80 -14.48 5.07
C ILE A 27 -9.62 -14.11 4.18
N VAL A 28 -9.07 -12.92 4.40
CA VAL A 28 -7.97 -12.35 3.61
C VAL A 28 -6.83 -11.89 4.52
N ASP A 29 -5.66 -11.60 3.94
CA ASP A 29 -4.51 -11.10 4.70
C ASP A 29 -4.58 -9.61 5.01
N SER A 30 -5.13 -8.84 4.08
CA SER A 30 -5.34 -7.41 4.23
C SER A 30 -6.52 -7.00 3.37
N VAL A 31 -7.19 -5.93 3.79
CA VAL A 31 -8.19 -5.23 2.98
C VAL A 31 -7.61 -3.93 2.45
N ARG A 32 -8.37 -3.25 1.58
CA ARG A 32 -7.97 -1.98 1.00
C ARG A 32 -8.10 -0.86 2.03
N GLY A 33 -7.02 -0.08 2.22
CA GLY A 33 -6.98 0.99 3.23
C GLY A 33 -7.91 2.17 2.96
N SER A 34 -8.44 2.32 1.74
CA SER A 34 -9.36 3.41 1.40
C SER A 34 -10.72 3.32 2.09
N PHE A 35 -11.18 2.10 2.41
CA PHE A 35 -12.41 1.89 3.16
C PHE A 35 -12.41 0.50 3.81
N PHE A 36 -12.56 0.47 5.14
CA PHE A 36 -12.80 -0.74 5.90
C PHE A 36 -13.54 -0.40 7.21
N MET A 37 -14.17 -1.40 7.80
CA MET A 37 -14.86 -1.29 9.09
C MET A 37 -14.16 -2.17 10.11
N ILE A 38 -14.15 -1.74 11.36
CA ILE A 38 -13.54 -2.47 12.47
C ILE A 38 -14.59 -2.63 13.57
N ARG A 39 -14.63 -3.80 14.21
CA ARG A 39 -15.43 -4.00 15.41
C ARG A 39 -14.90 -3.11 16.53
N ARG A 40 -15.79 -2.44 17.25
CA ARG A 40 -15.42 -1.55 18.35
C ARG A 40 -14.51 -2.23 19.39
N GLU A 41 -14.79 -3.48 19.73
CA GLU A 41 -13.98 -4.28 20.67
C GLU A 41 -12.53 -4.49 20.20
N ILE A 42 -12.31 -4.62 18.89
CA ILE A 42 -10.98 -4.74 18.31
C ILE A 42 -10.27 -3.39 18.44
N PHE A 43 -10.94 -2.30 18.07
CA PHE A 43 -10.38 -0.96 18.18
C PHE A 43 -10.01 -0.59 19.63
N GLU A 44 -10.85 -0.95 20.60
CA GLU A 44 -10.55 -0.73 22.02
C GLU A 44 -9.37 -1.57 22.51
N LYS A 45 -9.12 -2.74 21.92
CA LYS A 45 -8.04 -3.66 22.28
C LYS A 45 -6.67 -3.28 21.68
N ILE A 46 -6.62 -2.93 20.39
CA ILE A 46 -5.36 -2.69 19.67
C ILE A 46 -5.16 -1.24 19.22
N GLY A 47 -6.16 -0.37 19.41
CA GLY A 47 -6.14 1.01 18.99
C GLY A 47 -6.50 1.21 17.51
N GLY A 48 -6.13 2.38 17.00
CA GLY A 48 -6.32 2.77 15.59
C GLY A 48 -5.11 2.47 14.71
N LEU A 49 -5.13 3.05 13.51
CA LEU A 49 -3.99 2.99 12.59
C LEU A 49 -2.75 3.65 13.21
N ASP A 50 -1.59 3.12 12.87
CA ASP A 50 -0.32 3.61 13.36
C ASP A 50 0.09 4.91 12.64
N GLU A 51 -0.01 6.04 13.34
CA GLU A 51 0.24 7.39 12.80
C GLU A 51 1.66 7.61 12.28
N ARG A 52 2.59 6.67 12.52
CA ARG A 52 3.94 6.72 11.95
C ARG A 52 3.91 6.54 10.43
N TYR A 53 2.90 5.88 9.87
CA TYR A 53 2.70 5.77 8.43
C TYR A 53 1.95 7.00 7.93
N PHE A 54 2.55 7.74 6.99
CA PHE A 54 1.84 8.83 6.32
C PHE A 54 0.86 8.27 5.27
N ILE A 55 1.32 7.29 4.49
CA ILE A 55 0.53 6.54 3.52
C ILE A 55 1.25 5.25 3.11
N TRP A 56 0.46 4.24 2.74
CA TRP A 56 0.83 2.85 2.47
C TRP A 56 1.33 2.11 3.71
N PHE A 57 0.98 0.83 3.78
CA PHE A 57 1.33 -0.10 4.84
C PHE A 57 0.63 0.17 6.18
N GLU A 58 -0.09 1.28 6.35
CA GLU A 58 -0.87 1.54 7.57
C GLU A 58 -1.95 0.47 7.77
N GLU A 59 -2.66 0.12 6.70
CA GLU A 59 -3.74 -0.84 6.67
C GLU A 59 -3.20 -2.27 6.76
N VAL A 60 -2.09 -2.55 6.08
CA VAL A 60 -1.43 -3.87 6.11
C VAL A 60 -0.90 -4.16 7.51
N ASP A 61 -0.27 -3.16 8.13
CA ASP A 61 0.18 -3.20 9.52
C ASP A 61 -0.99 -3.47 10.47
N TYR A 62 -2.09 -2.74 10.30
CA TYR A 62 -3.27 -2.89 11.13
C TYR A 62 -3.90 -4.28 11.00
N CYS A 63 -4.09 -4.77 9.77
CA CYS A 63 -4.61 -6.12 9.51
C CYS A 63 -3.75 -7.21 10.17
N LYS A 64 -2.42 -7.05 10.15
CA LYS A 64 -1.50 -7.94 10.86
C LYS A 64 -1.65 -7.88 12.37
N GLN A 65 -1.86 -6.70 12.95
CA GLN A 65 -2.15 -6.55 14.38
C GLN A 65 -3.48 -7.21 14.77
N VAL A 66 -4.53 -7.04 13.96
CA VAL A 66 -5.84 -7.70 14.13
C VAL A 66 -5.68 -9.22 14.18
N LYS A 67 -4.95 -9.79 13.21
CA LYS A 67 -4.63 -11.22 13.17
C LYS A 67 -3.85 -11.69 14.40
N ASN A 68 -2.81 -10.96 14.79
CA ASN A 68 -2.03 -11.29 15.99
C ASN A 68 -2.84 -11.19 17.29
N ALA A 69 -3.91 -10.40 17.30
CA ALA A 69 -4.84 -10.28 18.43
C ALA A 69 -5.89 -11.41 18.47
N GLY A 70 -5.84 -12.35 17.51
CA GLY A 70 -6.70 -13.54 17.41
C GLY A 70 -7.95 -13.36 16.56
N TRP A 71 -8.02 -12.32 15.72
CA TRP A 71 -9.19 -12.00 14.91
C TRP A 71 -8.93 -12.17 13.43
N ASP A 72 -9.97 -12.52 12.68
CA ASP A 72 -9.89 -12.60 11.22
C ASP A 72 -10.09 -11.23 10.55
N VAL A 73 -9.46 -11.09 9.39
CA VAL A 73 -9.70 -9.99 8.46
C VAL A 73 -10.53 -10.56 7.33
N MET A 74 -11.70 -9.98 7.08
CA MET A 74 -12.65 -10.50 6.09
C MET A 74 -12.92 -9.49 4.97
N TYR A 75 -13.06 -10.02 3.77
CA TYR A 75 -13.70 -9.35 2.65
C TYR A 75 -15.19 -9.68 2.65
N THR A 76 -16.04 -8.68 2.34
CA THR A 76 -17.47 -8.88 2.12
C THR A 76 -17.93 -8.14 0.86
N PRO A 77 -18.74 -8.77 -0.01
CA PRO A 77 -19.29 -8.13 -1.21
C PRO A 77 -20.53 -7.27 -0.93
N GLU A 78 -21.07 -7.32 0.29
CA GLU A 78 -22.32 -6.64 0.66
C GLU A 78 -22.21 -5.11 0.63
N VAL A 79 -21.02 -4.57 0.90
CA VAL A 79 -20.76 -3.13 0.93
C VAL A 79 -19.77 -2.76 -0.17
N LYS A 80 -20.11 -1.73 -0.94
CA LYS A 80 -19.29 -1.22 -2.03
C LYS A 80 -18.94 0.25 -1.80
N CYS A 81 -17.67 0.60 -1.99
CA CYS A 81 -17.16 1.96 -1.87
C CYS A 81 -16.45 2.37 -3.15
N ILE A 82 -16.58 3.63 -3.55
CA ILE A 82 -15.90 4.20 -4.72
C ILE A 82 -14.62 4.87 -4.24
N ASP A 83 -13.48 4.36 -4.70
CA ASP A 83 -12.17 4.95 -4.45
C ASP A 83 -11.55 5.47 -5.74
N PHE A 84 -11.21 6.76 -5.78
CA PHE A 84 -10.58 7.39 -6.93
C PHE A 84 -9.06 7.27 -6.85
N VAL A 85 -8.57 6.10 -7.25
CA VAL A 85 -7.17 5.67 -7.12
C VAL A 85 -6.18 6.73 -7.61
N GLY A 86 -5.24 7.11 -6.75
CA GLY A 86 -4.09 7.94 -7.12
C GLY A 86 -4.40 9.42 -7.41
N LYS A 87 -5.67 9.87 -7.39
CA LYS A 87 -6.01 11.28 -7.65
C LYS A 87 -5.27 12.25 -6.74
N SER A 88 -5.10 11.90 -5.47
CA SER A 88 -4.37 12.70 -4.47
C SER A 88 -2.88 12.87 -4.78
N PHE A 89 -2.29 11.99 -5.63
CA PHE A 89 -0.87 12.00 -5.96
C PHE A 89 -0.55 12.59 -7.34
N ASN A 90 -1.56 12.99 -8.12
CA ASN A 90 -1.34 13.59 -9.44
C ASN A 90 -0.54 14.90 -9.39
N SER A 91 -0.65 15.66 -8.29
CA SER A 91 0.08 16.90 -8.05
C SER A 91 1.41 16.70 -7.30
N VAL A 92 1.69 15.48 -6.83
CA VAL A 92 2.90 15.17 -6.06
C VAL A 92 4.02 14.77 -7.03
N LYS A 93 5.20 15.37 -6.87
CA LYS A 93 6.39 15.00 -7.64
C LYS A 93 6.70 13.51 -7.44
N LYS A 94 6.91 12.77 -8.54
CA LYS A 94 7.19 11.32 -8.51
C LYS A 94 8.26 10.91 -7.49
N GLY A 95 9.34 11.68 -7.35
CA GLY A 95 10.38 11.40 -6.36
C GLY A 95 9.89 11.42 -4.90
N LYS A 96 8.95 12.30 -4.58
CA LYS A 96 8.38 12.44 -3.23
C LYS A 96 7.40 11.30 -2.92
N THR A 97 6.61 10.87 -3.91
CA THR A 97 5.76 9.67 -3.82
C THR A 97 6.60 8.42 -3.49
N GLN A 98 7.73 8.26 -4.18
CA GLN A 98 8.66 7.14 -3.93
C GLN A 98 9.31 7.23 -2.54
N GLU A 99 9.61 8.43 -2.06
CA GLU A 99 10.14 8.64 -0.72
C GLU A 99 9.15 8.22 0.36
N TYR A 100 7.88 8.63 0.24
CA TYR A 100 6.81 8.22 1.15
C TYR A 100 6.63 6.70 1.18
N PHE A 101 6.56 6.06 0.01
CA PHE A 101 6.44 4.60 -0.09
C PHE A 101 7.61 3.89 0.59
N ARG A 102 8.83 4.35 0.32
CA ARG A 102 10.05 3.82 0.94
C ARG A 102 10.02 3.97 2.45
N ASP A 103 9.65 5.15 2.96
CA ASP A 103 9.65 5.43 4.39
C ASP A 103 8.65 4.52 5.13
N SER A 104 7.43 4.39 4.60
CA SER A 104 6.42 3.46 5.12
C SER A 104 6.87 2.00 5.06
N MET A 105 7.43 1.54 3.94
CA MET A 105 7.96 0.18 3.81
C MET A 105 9.08 -0.11 4.83
N LEU A 106 10.01 0.83 5.02
CA LEU A 106 11.08 0.67 6.00
C LEU A 106 10.57 0.60 7.44
N LYS A 107 9.53 1.38 7.79
CA LYS A 107 8.87 1.29 9.10
C LYS A 107 8.21 -0.07 9.31
N TYR A 108 7.48 -0.56 8.30
CA TYR A 108 6.83 -1.86 8.35
C TYR A 108 7.85 -3.00 8.53
N PHE A 109 8.91 -3.01 7.73
CA PHE A 109 9.97 -4.02 7.85
C PHE A 109 10.71 -3.95 9.17
N LYS A 110 10.95 -2.75 9.71
CA LYS A 110 11.56 -2.59 11.03
C LYS A 110 10.69 -3.18 12.14
N LYS A 111 9.36 -3.10 12.02
CA LYS A 111 8.40 -3.59 13.03
C LYS A 111 8.18 -5.09 12.95
N TRP A 112 8.05 -5.65 11.75
CA TRP A 112 7.55 -7.03 11.56
C TRP A 112 8.58 -8.03 11.05
N HIS A 113 9.75 -7.57 10.59
CA HIS A 113 10.75 -8.43 9.98
C HIS A 113 12.06 -8.40 10.76
N PRO A 114 12.89 -9.45 10.65
CA PRO A 114 14.21 -9.48 11.25
C PRO A 114 15.06 -8.27 10.83
N PHE A 115 15.91 -7.79 11.74
CA PHE A 115 16.70 -6.57 11.53
C PHE A 115 17.53 -6.61 10.23
N TRP A 116 18.08 -7.77 9.86
CA TRP A 116 18.88 -7.93 8.64
C TRP A 116 18.10 -7.65 7.35
N GLN A 117 16.82 -8.04 7.27
CA GLN A 117 15.96 -7.72 6.12
C GLN A 117 15.74 -6.21 6.01
N TYR A 118 15.49 -5.54 7.14
CA TYR A 118 15.44 -4.08 7.20
C TYR A 118 16.74 -3.42 6.73
N PHE A 119 17.90 -3.92 7.16
CA PHE A 119 19.20 -3.37 6.75
C PHE A 119 19.48 -3.57 5.26
N ILE A 120 19.21 -4.77 4.72
CA ILE A 120 19.35 -5.06 3.29
C ILE A 120 18.47 -4.11 2.49
N LEU A 121 17.18 -4.01 2.83
CA LEU A 121 16.24 -3.14 2.13
C LEU A 121 16.67 -1.67 2.20
N LYS A 122 17.09 -1.20 3.38
CA LYS A 122 17.60 0.15 3.59
C LYS A 122 18.83 0.44 2.73
N LEU A 123 19.74 -0.52 2.58
CA LEU A 123 20.95 -0.38 1.77
C LEU A 123 20.63 -0.43 0.28
N ALA A 124 19.81 -1.39 -0.16
CA ALA A 124 19.36 -1.53 -1.54
C ALA A 124 18.73 -0.23 -2.07
N TRP A 125 17.85 0.39 -1.27
CA TRP A 125 17.25 1.69 -1.63
C TRP A 125 18.27 2.82 -1.69
N LYS A 126 19.25 2.87 -0.77
CA LYS A 126 20.34 3.86 -0.85
C LYS A 126 21.17 3.68 -2.11
N ILE A 127 21.47 2.45 -2.51
CA ILE A 127 22.24 2.17 -3.73
C ILE A 127 21.42 2.53 -4.96
N GLY A 128 20.16 2.10 -5.04
CA GLY A 128 19.26 2.37 -6.18
C GLY A 128 19.05 3.86 -6.44
N THR A 129 18.83 4.65 -5.38
CA THR A 129 18.71 6.12 -5.50
C THR A 129 20.01 6.78 -6.01
N ARG A 130 21.18 6.31 -5.56
CA ARG A 130 22.47 6.79 -6.08
C ARG A 130 22.68 6.44 -7.55
N ILE A 131 22.35 5.21 -7.96
CA ILE A 131 22.42 4.77 -9.36
C ILE A 131 21.50 5.64 -10.22
N ALA A 132 20.26 5.88 -9.79
CA ALA A 132 19.30 6.71 -10.51
C ALA A 132 19.83 8.15 -10.71
N ILE A 133 20.37 8.77 -9.66
CA ILE A 133 20.97 10.12 -9.73
C ILE A 133 22.15 10.15 -10.70
N ILE A 134 23.01 9.13 -10.67
CA ILE A 134 24.16 9.03 -11.58
C ILE A 134 23.67 8.85 -13.03
N GLY A 135 22.69 7.97 -13.24
CA GLY A 135 22.07 7.74 -14.55
C GLY A 135 21.44 9.00 -15.14
N GLU A 136 20.71 9.78 -14.34
CA GLU A 136 20.17 11.08 -14.74
C GLU A 136 21.27 12.07 -15.13
N LYS A 137 22.34 12.17 -14.33
CA LYS A 137 23.49 13.05 -14.64
C LYS A 137 24.23 12.64 -15.92
N LEU A 138 24.37 11.34 -16.18
CA LEU A 138 24.99 10.83 -17.39
C LEU A 138 24.11 11.09 -18.63
N ASN A 139 22.80 10.85 -18.52
CA ASN A 139 21.83 11.16 -19.58
C ASN A 139 21.73 12.66 -19.86
N PHE A 140 21.81 13.51 -18.83
CA PHE A 140 21.85 14.96 -18.99
C PHE A 140 23.10 15.41 -19.75
N LYS A 141 24.28 14.88 -19.40
CA LYS A 141 25.53 15.15 -20.15
C LYS A 141 25.47 14.65 -21.59
N SER A 142 24.80 13.53 -21.85
CA SER A 142 24.61 13.00 -23.21
C SER A 142 23.72 13.91 -24.07
N LYS A 143 22.64 14.46 -23.51
CA LYS A 143 21.75 15.39 -24.23
C LYS A 143 22.37 16.77 -24.46
N ALA A 144 23.24 17.23 -23.56
CA ALA A 144 23.92 18.53 -23.68
C ALA A 144 25.05 18.54 -24.74
N LYS A 145 25.36 17.39 -25.35
CA LYS A 145 26.44 17.22 -26.34
C LYS A 145 25.94 17.03 -27.79
N THR A 146 24.62 17.09 -27.99
CA THR A 146 23.90 17.10 -29.29
C THR A 146 23.23 18.45 -29.46
#